data_AF-A0A7X7URG9-F1
#
_entry.id   AF-A0A7X7URG9-F1
#
_cell.length_a   1.000
_cell.length_b   1.000
_cell.length_c   1.000
_cell.angle_alpha   90.00
_cell.angle_beta   90.00
_cell.angle_gamma   90.00
#
_symmetry.space_group_name_H-M   'P 1'
#
loop_
_entity.id
_entity.type
_entity.pdbx_description
1 polymer ?
#
loop_
_entity_poly.entity_id
_entity_poly.type
_entity_poly.pdbx_seq_one_letter_code
_entity_poly.pdbx_strand_id
1 'polypeptide(L)'
;MKSIIESIKDDPNSLQLVIAECLHHLYGEKLMTKKTQRSGYGGYNNLIEKWMMGRFEQYPDHTPSRVASDFRRITKSTVSKIFLIDLAKKIKNRRRMQIARGRKKTKIDYLMNNESPSQKKPVKARSEITIDSSLLDVLDHKAEPHQVDEDVRGMVAGDAYLNRYWQTYIAPHREGLLKAGIYDLVYNLFRLLVLNKSYPSIMDKNKYDRESCDFADIASVFKNVTLIEHTFYVAHYVSELTKAKPLLYSGIPTLMLLLETLCHDIGKLFIHIPRFKKIDHAKLSAMIGREIIRNRQPGWADTIYENINMHHETPIESNNASIICKADYEARRLEHSSFSNLISYDAMQAWFKTDEFLQKLSETINVLHEGQIQSVSYKSLVYFTPDCLHRSGLSLATSKRAIDLRFYRTPDRKNVLLDMVKIIRKDGLITGIGEGYFGRHFEISYSHKHMKNKTIYLLPLPIELFGEPYKIESRKTGYLRIIEQIIPSSFK
;
A
#
# COMPACT_ATOMS: atom_id res chain seq x y z
N MET A 1 21.71 -46.71 -19.74
CA MET A 1 21.55 -45.36 -19.14
C MET A 1 20.99 -44.34 -20.12
N LYS A 2 21.56 -44.18 -21.34
CA LYS A 2 21.00 -43.27 -22.37
C LYS A 2 19.56 -43.61 -22.80
N SER A 3 19.25 -44.89 -23.07
CA SER A 3 17.88 -45.30 -23.45
C SER A 3 16.84 -45.14 -22.34
N ILE A 4 17.24 -45.25 -21.07
CA ILE A 4 16.38 -45.02 -19.90
C ILE A 4 16.09 -43.52 -19.72
N ILE A 5 17.08 -42.66 -19.98
CA ILE A 5 16.90 -41.20 -19.92
C ILE A 5 16.01 -40.71 -21.08
N GLU A 6 16.15 -41.32 -22.26
CA GLU A 6 15.31 -40.99 -23.43
C GLU A 6 13.86 -41.43 -23.23
N SER A 7 13.59 -42.57 -22.57
CA SER A 7 12.20 -43.01 -22.31
C SER A 7 11.49 -42.23 -21.20
N ILE A 8 12.21 -41.46 -20.38
CA ILE A 8 11.67 -40.73 -19.21
C ILE A 8 11.54 -39.22 -19.47
N LYS A 9 12.11 -38.71 -20.57
CA LYS A 9 12.18 -37.27 -20.85
C LYS A 9 10.82 -36.63 -21.11
N ASP A 10 9.85 -37.40 -21.60
CA ASP A 10 8.53 -36.92 -22.01
C ASP A 10 7.44 -37.12 -20.94
N ASP A 11 7.78 -37.73 -19.79
CA ASP A 11 6.91 -37.81 -18.60
C ASP A 11 7.49 -37.00 -17.42
N PRO A 12 6.94 -35.81 -17.13
CA PRO A 12 7.41 -34.92 -16.08
C PRO A 12 7.42 -35.54 -14.67
N ASN A 13 6.57 -36.54 -14.40
CA ASN A 13 6.49 -37.18 -13.09
C ASN A 13 7.61 -38.21 -12.88
N SER A 14 7.93 -38.98 -13.92
CA SER A 14 9.01 -39.95 -13.89
C SER A 14 10.39 -39.27 -13.80
N LEU A 15 10.56 -38.10 -14.42
CA LEU A 15 11.78 -37.29 -14.28
C LEU A 15 11.96 -36.75 -12.84
N GLN A 16 10.87 -36.40 -12.14
CA GLN A 16 10.93 -35.96 -10.74
C GLN A 16 11.31 -37.08 -9.78
N LEU A 17 10.83 -38.30 -10.02
CA LEU A 17 11.19 -39.48 -9.23
C LEU A 17 12.67 -39.83 -9.41
N VAL A 18 13.20 -39.82 -10.64
CA VAL A 18 14.62 -40.08 -10.90
C VAL A 18 15.51 -39.00 -10.26
N ILE A 19 15.12 -37.73 -10.34
CA ILE A 19 15.86 -36.64 -9.67
C ILE A 19 15.81 -36.79 -8.15
N ALA A 20 14.67 -37.19 -7.57
CA ALA A 20 14.54 -37.45 -6.13
C ALA A 20 15.43 -38.62 -5.67
N GLU A 21 15.48 -39.70 -6.44
CA GLU A 21 16.32 -40.88 -6.17
C GLU A 21 17.83 -40.55 -6.29
N CYS A 22 18.22 -39.75 -7.29
CA CYS A 22 19.59 -39.26 -7.43
C CYS A 22 19.99 -38.32 -6.28
N LEU A 23 19.09 -37.46 -5.81
CA LEU A 23 19.33 -36.60 -4.65
C LEU A 23 19.41 -37.42 -3.35
N HIS A 24 18.64 -38.51 -3.23
CA HIS A 24 18.74 -39.44 -2.10
C HIS A 24 20.12 -40.12 -2.04
N HIS A 25 20.63 -40.61 -3.18
CA HIS A 25 21.96 -41.22 -3.25
C HIS A 25 23.11 -40.23 -3.05
N LEU A 26 22.95 -38.95 -3.41
CA LEU A 26 23.99 -37.91 -3.30
C LEU A 26 24.07 -37.26 -1.91
N TYR A 27 22.97 -37.23 -1.14
CA TYR A 27 22.89 -36.45 0.10
C TYR A 27 22.50 -37.25 1.36
N GLY A 28 22.23 -38.55 1.24
CA GLY A 28 22.35 -39.50 2.36
C GLY A 28 21.31 -39.43 3.48
N GLU A 29 20.12 -38.86 3.27
CA GLU A 29 19.05 -38.89 4.29
C GLU A 29 17.97 -39.95 4.00
N LYS A 30 17.76 -40.85 4.98
CA LYS A 30 16.71 -41.89 4.99
C LYS A 30 15.30 -41.30 4.95
N LEU A 31 14.42 -41.98 4.21
CA LEU A 31 12.96 -41.84 4.28
C LEU A 31 12.48 -41.92 5.75
N MET A 32 12.00 -40.79 6.27
CA MET A 32 11.23 -40.77 7.52
C MET A 32 9.88 -41.46 7.29
N THR A 33 9.59 -42.39 8.20
CA THR A 33 8.49 -43.35 8.20
C THR A 33 7.11 -42.72 8.45
N LYS A 34 6.07 -43.51 8.13
CA LYS A 34 4.60 -43.27 8.12
C LYS A 34 3.93 -42.50 9.30
N LYS A 35 4.64 -41.86 10.23
CA LYS A 35 4.04 -41.22 11.43
C LYS A 35 3.88 -39.69 11.38
N THR A 36 4.26 -39.02 10.31
CA THR A 36 4.08 -37.55 10.14
C THR A 36 3.01 -37.15 9.11
N GLN A 37 2.16 -38.09 8.68
CA GLN A 37 1.06 -37.84 7.72
C GLN A 37 -0.14 -37.02 8.26
N ARG A 38 -0.10 -36.53 9.52
CA ARG A 38 -1.22 -35.80 10.15
C ARG A 38 -1.12 -34.27 10.16
N SER A 39 -0.18 -33.67 9.42
CA SER A 39 -0.20 -32.22 9.20
C SER A 39 0.06 -31.95 7.72
N GLY A 40 -0.88 -31.28 7.05
CA GLY A 40 -0.85 -30.97 5.61
C GLY A 40 0.24 -29.98 5.18
N TYR A 41 1.45 -30.13 5.69
CA TYR A 41 2.62 -29.30 5.40
C TYR A 41 3.66 -30.10 4.61
N GLY A 42 3.36 -30.41 3.35
CA GLY A 42 4.24 -31.25 2.52
C GLY A 42 4.30 -30.88 1.04
N GLY A 43 3.90 -29.67 0.65
CA GLY A 43 3.94 -29.25 -0.76
C GLY A 43 5.36 -28.96 -1.27
N TYR A 44 5.54 -28.97 -2.59
CA TYR A 44 6.76 -28.57 -3.32
C TYR A 44 7.37 -27.25 -2.80
N ASN A 45 6.53 -26.27 -2.45
CA ASN A 45 6.98 -25.01 -1.84
C ASN A 45 7.66 -25.20 -0.47
N ASN A 46 7.23 -26.17 0.34
CA ASN A 46 7.85 -26.48 1.64
C ASN A 46 9.26 -27.08 1.45
N LEU A 47 9.48 -27.86 0.39
CA LEU A 47 10.81 -28.38 0.04
C LEU A 47 11.75 -27.24 -0.41
N ILE A 48 11.25 -26.30 -1.22
CA ILE A 48 12.00 -25.09 -1.58
C ILE A 48 12.29 -24.25 -0.34
N GLU A 49 11.30 -24.08 0.54
CA GLU A 49 11.45 -23.30 1.78
C GLU A 49 12.51 -23.91 2.69
N LYS A 50 12.48 -25.23 2.91
CA LYS A 50 13.49 -25.95 3.69
C LYS A 50 14.87 -25.84 3.08
N TRP A 51 14.98 -26.01 1.76
CA TRP A 51 16.26 -25.87 1.06
C TRP A 51 16.83 -24.46 1.20
N MET A 52 16.00 -23.44 1.00
CA MET A 52 16.42 -22.04 1.13
C MET A 52 16.76 -21.68 2.58
N MET A 53 16.03 -22.21 3.57
CA MET A 53 16.39 -22.07 4.98
C MET A 53 17.76 -22.66 5.26
N GLY A 54 18.01 -23.92 4.87
CA GLY A 54 19.32 -24.57 5.02
C GLY A 54 20.43 -23.80 4.30
N ARG A 55 20.12 -23.22 3.13
CA ARG A 55 21.08 -22.40 2.39
C ARG A 55 21.41 -21.09 3.08
N PHE A 56 20.44 -20.44 3.70
CA PHE A 56 20.72 -19.31 4.57
C PHE A 56 21.49 -19.78 5.80
N GLU A 57 21.12 -20.89 6.42
CA GLU A 57 21.81 -21.46 7.58
C GLU A 57 23.31 -21.61 7.38
N GLN A 58 23.68 -22.25 6.26
CA GLN A 58 25.05 -22.44 5.84
C GLN A 58 25.74 -21.14 5.40
N TYR A 59 25.01 -20.18 4.82
CA TYR A 59 25.54 -18.91 4.33
C TYR A 59 24.67 -17.71 4.74
N PRO A 60 24.81 -17.21 5.98
CA PRO A 60 23.92 -16.17 6.52
C PRO A 60 23.91 -14.85 5.72
N ASP A 61 25.02 -14.54 5.07
CA ASP A 61 25.21 -13.29 4.33
C ASP A 61 24.63 -13.31 2.91
N HIS A 62 24.25 -14.48 2.38
CA HIS A 62 23.68 -14.56 1.04
C HIS A 62 22.43 -13.68 0.89
N THR A 63 22.32 -12.97 -0.24
CA THR A 63 21.12 -12.20 -0.56
C THR A 63 19.99 -13.13 -1.03
N PRO A 64 18.71 -12.74 -0.86
CA PRO A 64 17.59 -13.50 -1.41
C PRO A 64 17.72 -13.79 -2.91
N SER A 65 18.24 -12.82 -3.67
CA SER A 65 18.53 -12.99 -5.10
C SER A 65 19.61 -14.03 -5.37
N ARG A 66 20.66 -14.10 -4.53
CA ARG A 66 21.70 -15.11 -4.65
C ARG A 66 21.16 -16.50 -4.33
N VAL A 67 20.40 -16.67 -3.26
CA VAL A 67 19.79 -17.97 -2.89
C VAL A 67 18.78 -18.43 -3.95
N ALA A 68 17.97 -17.53 -4.50
CA ALA A 68 17.06 -17.84 -5.60
C ALA A 68 17.82 -18.26 -6.88
N SER A 69 18.93 -17.60 -7.19
CA SER A 69 19.78 -17.96 -8.34
C SER A 69 20.50 -19.29 -8.12
N ASP A 70 21.00 -19.55 -6.91
CA ASP A 70 21.62 -20.83 -6.54
C ASP A 70 20.60 -21.96 -6.64
N PHE A 71 19.36 -21.75 -6.17
CA PHE A 71 18.30 -22.73 -6.29
C PHE A 71 18.05 -23.11 -7.76
N ARG A 72 17.85 -22.13 -8.65
CA ARG A 72 17.63 -22.40 -10.08
C ARG A 72 18.83 -23.07 -10.75
N ARG A 73 20.05 -22.64 -10.42
CA ARG A 73 21.27 -23.20 -10.99
C ARG A 73 21.47 -24.66 -10.57
N ILE A 74 21.26 -24.97 -9.29
CA ILE A 74 21.52 -26.29 -8.71
C ILE A 74 20.42 -27.28 -9.09
N THR A 75 19.15 -26.85 -9.05
CA THR A 75 17.99 -27.73 -9.31
C THR A 75 17.54 -27.74 -10.77
N LYS A 76 18.16 -26.92 -11.62
CA LYS A 76 17.71 -26.65 -13.01
C LYS A 76 16.23 -26.26 -13.10
N SER A 77 15.68 -25.64 -12.05
CA SER A 77 14.26 -25.34 -11.94
C SER A 77 13.80 -24.24 -12.92
N THR A 78 12.64 -24.48 -13.54
CA THR A 78 11.93 -23.53 -14.41
C THR A 78 11.04 -22.54 -13.64
N VAL A 79 10.98 -22.65 -12.30
CA VAL A 79 10.18 -21.78 -11.44
C VAL A 79 10.63 -20.32 -11.60
N SER A 80 9.64 -19.40 -11.64
CA SER A 80 9.87 -17.97 -11.82
C SER A 80 10.91 -17.42 -10.84
N LYS A 81 11.91 -16.71 -11.38
CA LYS A 81 12.97 -16.06 -10.60
C LYS A 81 12.38 -15.06 -9.59
N ILE A 82 11.32 -14.36 -9.98
CA ILE A 82 10.66 -13.34 -9.14
C ILE A 82 10.03 -14.02 -7.92
N PHE A 83 9.29 -15.11 -8.16
CA PHE A 83 8.70 -15.93 -7.10
C PHE A 83 9.75 -16.46 -6.11
N LEU A 84 10.87 -17.01 -6.61
CA LEU A 84 11.93 -17.55 -5.77
C LEU A 84 12.65 -16.47 -4.96
N ILE A 85 12.78 -15.25 -5.50
CA ILE A 85 13.35 -14.10 -4.78
C ILE A 85 12.42 -13.71 -3.62
N ASP A 86 11.12 -13.62 -3.86
CA ASP A 86 10.16 -13.23 -2.82
C ASP A 86 10.01 -14.30 -1.74
N LEU A 87 10.08 -15.57 -2.13
CA LEU A 87 10.14 -16.68 -1.19
C LEU A 87 11.42 -16.61 -0.33
N ALA A 88 12.58 -16.41 -0.95
CA ALA A 88 13.86 -16.25 -0.24
C ALA A 88 13.88 -15.04 0.71
N LYS A 89 13.20 -13.92 0.36
CA LYS A 89 13.04 -12.76 1.25
C LYS A 89 12.23 -13.13 2.49
N LYS A 90 11.09 -13.81 2.32
CA LYS A 90 10.23 -14.28 3.42
C LYS A 90 11.01 -15.19 4.37
N ILE A 91 11.76 -16.14 3.82
CA ILE A 91 12.56 -17.11 4.56
C ILE A 91 13.69 -16.41 5.34
N LYS A 92 14.45 -15.51 4.70
CA LYS A 92 15.52 -14.76 5.37
C LYS A 92 14.99 -13.92 6.54
N ASN A 93 13.81 -13.34 6.40
CA ASN A 93 13.15 -12.60 7.48
C ASN A 93 12.67 -13.52 8.61
N ARG A 94 12.07 -14.68 8.32
CA ARG A 94 11.70 -15.67 9.34
C ARG A 94 12.92 -16.11 10.17
N ARG A 95 14.06 -16.37 9.52
CA ARG A 95 15.30 -16.72 10.21
C ARG A 95 15.81 -15.60 11.12
N ARG A 96 15.82 -14.35 10.64
CA ARG A 96 16.19 -13.18 11.45
C ARG A 96 15.33 -13.08 12.71
N MET A 97 14.03 -13.32 12.58
CA MET A 97 13.09 -13.31 13.71
C MET A 97 13.35 -14.48 14.69
N GLN A 98 13.69 -15.67 14.19
CA GLN A 98 14.06 -16.82 15.04
C GLN A 98 15.34 -16.55 15.85
N ILE A 99 16.37 -15.97 15.22
CA ILE A 99 17.62 -15.58 15.90
C ILE A 99 17.35 -14.48 16.96
N ALA A 100 16.52 -13.50 16.63
CA ALA A 100 16.14 -12.42 17.56
C ALA A 100 15.37 -12.96 18.78
N ARG A 101 14.50 -13.95 18.59
CA ARG A 101 13.73 -14.60 19.66
C ARG A 101 14.54 -15.59 20.50
N GLY A 102 15.61 -16.15 19.94
CA GLY A 102 16.55 -17.03 20.66
C GLY A 102 17.51 -16.30 21.61
N ARG A 103 17.65 -14.97 21.49
CA ARG A 103 18.44 -14.14 22.42
C ARG A 103 17.57 -13.65 23.58
N LYS A 104 17.29 -14.51 24.56
CA LYS A 104 16.89 -14.05 25.91
C LYS A 104 18.12 -13.36 26.53
N LYS A 105 18.06 -12.04 26.73
CA LYS A 105 19.07 -11.30 27.52
C LYS A 105 19.04 -11.80 28.96
N THR A 106 20.10 -12.45 29.41
CA THR A 106 20.30 -12.80 30.82
C THR A 106 21.03 -11.67 31.54
N LYS A 107 20.68 -11.51 32.82
CA LYS A 107 21.11 -10.45 33.76
C LYS A 107 22.63 -10.35 34.01
N ILE A 108 23.43 -11.18 33.36
CA ILE A 108 24.90 -11.26 33.47
C ILE A 108 25.59 -10.27 32.52
N ASP A 109 24.93 -9.84 31.43
CA ASP A 109 25.51 -8.90 30.46
C ASP A 109 25.73 -7.48 31.01
N TYR A 110 25.10 -7.14 32.16
CA TYR A 110 25.24 -5.84 32.81
C TYR A 110 26.52 -5.70 33.66
N LEU A 111 27.17 -6.81 34.04
CA LEU A 111 28.31 -6.82 34.96
C LEU A 111 29.67 -7.05 34.29
N MET A 112 29.70 -7.41 32.99
CA MET A 112 30.92 -7.82 32.28
C MET A 112 31.48 -6.78 31.29
N ASN A 113 30.98 -5.54 31.28
CA ASN A 113 31.44 -4.50 30.33
C ASN A 113 32.24 -3.35 30.95
N ASN A 114 32.74 -3.51 32.19
CA ASN A 114 33.71 -2.59 32.77
C ASN A 114 35.13 -3.13 32.63
N GLU A 115 35.66 -3.24 31.41
CA GLU A 115 37.11 -3.18 31.16
C GLU A 115 37.40 -2.51 29.80
N SER A 116 38.43 -1.67 29.79
CA SER A 116 38.76 -0.65 28.79
C SER A 116 39.44 -1.23 27.51
N PRO A 117 39.88 -0.40 26.53
CA PRO A 117 39.41 -0.51 25.15
C PRO A 117 40.49 -1.02 24.20
N SER A 118 40.27 -2.16 23.53
CA SER A 118 41.08 -2.53 22.37
C SER A 118 40.21 -2.87 21.15
N GLN A 119 40.26 -1.96 20.18
CA GLN A 119 40.12 -2.18 18.74
C GLN A 119 39.02 -3.14 18.26
N LYS A 120 37.75 -2.73 18.42
CA LYS A 120 36.65 -3.29 17.61
C LYS A 120 36.62 -2.58 16.26
N LYS A 121 36.84 -3.35 15.18
CA LYS A 121 36.55 -2.95 13.79
C LYS A 121 35.12 -2.39 13.71
N PRO A 122 34.88 -1.29 12.97
CA PRO A 122 33.60 -0.62 12.99
C PRO A 122 32.55 -1.54 12.37
N VAL A 123 31.56 -1.91 13.19
CA VAL A 123 30.26 -2.37 12.71
C VAL A 123 29.77 -1.28 11.76
N LYS A 124 29.57 -1.61 10.48
CA LYS A 124 28.92 -0.69 9.54
C LYS A 124 27.57 -0.31 10.12
N ALA A 125 27.51 0.88 10.69
CA ALA A 125 26.28 1.54 11.05
C ALA A 125 25.34 1.42 9.86
N ARG A 126 24.09 1.03 10.12
CA ARG A 126 23.00 1.27 9.19
C ARG A 126 23.08 2.76 8.93
N SER A 127 23.49 3.18 7.73
CA SER A 127 23.58 4.59 7.39
C SER A 127 22.20 5.18 7.63
N GLU A 128 22.03 5.91 8.73
CA GLU A 128 20.98 6.90 8.81
C GLU A 128 21.12 7.72 7.54
N ILE A 129 20.03 7.84 6.79
CA ILE A 129 20.03 8.69 5.61
C ILE A 129 20.04 10.11 6.18
N THR A 130 21.24 10.63 6.42
CA THR A 130 21.44 12.00 6.87
C THR A 130 21.13 12.91 5.69
N ILE A 131 20.18 13.82 5.87
CA ILE A 131 19.94 14.92 4.94
C ILE A 131 21.19 15.80 5.02
N ASP A 132 21.78 16.12 3.86
CA ASP A 132 22.98 16.96 3.81
C ASP A 132 22.62 18.37 4.30
N SER A 133 23.44 18.96 5.18
CA SER A 133 23.23 20.31 5.72
C SER A 133 23.12 21.35 4.62
N SER A 134 23.84 21.20 3.51
CA SER A 134 23.75 22.11 2.35
C SER A 134 22.37 22.14 1.68
N LEU A 135 21.58 21.07 1.81
CA LEU A 135 20.20 20.99 1.32
C LEU A 135 19.23 21.72 2.27
N LEU A 136 19.61 21.86 3.54
CA LEU A 136 18.84 22.48 4.62
C LEU A 136 19.20 23.95 4.84
N ASP A 137 20.35 24.40 4.34
CA ASP A 137 20.77 25.81 4.39
C ASP A 137 19.77 26.75 3.69
N VAL A 138 19.00 26.23 2.71
CA VAL A 138 17.88 26.97 2.07
C VAL A 138 16.67 27.14 3.02
N LEU A 139 16.54 26.24 4.01
CA LEU A 139 15.38 26.09 4.89
C LEU A 139 15.62 26.66 6.31
N ASP A 140 16.88 26.83 6.71
CA ASP A 140 17.26 27.43 8.00
C ASP A 140 17.65 28.92 7.89
N HIS A 141 17.16 29.62 6.86
CA HIS A 141 17.34 31.06 6.78
C HIS A 141 16.57 31.73 7.92
N LYS A 142 17.30 32.21 8.92
CA LYS A 142 16.77 33.02 10.02
C LYS A 142 16.53 34.43 9.52
N ALA A 143 15.28 34.75 9.26
CA ALA A 143 14.83 36.10 8.96
C ALA A 143 14.13 36.69 10.20
N GLU A 144 14.43 37.95 10.51
CA GLU A 144 13.68 38.67 11.53
C GLU A 144 12.22 38.85 11.09
N PRO A 145 11.24 38.93 12.01
CA PRO A 145 9.82 39.01 11.64
C PRO A 145 9.46 40.11 10.63
N HIS A 146 10.10 41.28 10.74
CA HIS A 146 9.88 42.39 9.83
C HIS A 146 10.43 42.13 8.41
N GLN A 147 11.55 41.39 8.32
CA GLN A 147 12.13 40.96 7.04
C GLN A 147 11.22 39.93 6.37
N VAL A 148 10.66 38.99 7.14
CA VAL A 148 9.65 38.03 6.64
C VAL A 148 8.46 38.78 6.03
N ASP A 149 7.90 39.76 6.73
CA ASP A 149 6.74 40.52 6.23
C ASP A 149 7.07 41.29 4.93
N GLU A 150 8.28 41.85 4.83
CA GLU A 150 8.74 42.58 3.63
C GLU A 150 9.00 41.64 2.45
N ASP A 151 9.71 40.54 2.69
CA ASP A 151 9.99 39.52 1.69
C ASP A 151 8.71 38.92 1.12
N VAL A 152 7.74 38.60 1.98
CA VAL A 152 6.44 38.07 1.55
C VAL A 152 5.74 39.09 0.66
N ARG A 153 5.70 40.37 1.06
CA ARG A 153 5.12 41.43 0.22
C ARG A 153 5.76 41.47 -1.16
N GLY A 154 7.10 41.36 -1.25
CA GLY A 154 7.81 41.30 -2.51
C GLY A 154 7.52 40.02 -3.33
N MET A 155 7.44 38.87 -2.66
CA MET A 155 7.25 37.56 -3.30
C MET A 155 5.86 37.36 -3.87
N VAL A 156 4.83 37.89 -3.18
CA VAL A 156 3.44 37.81 -3.65
C VAL A 156 3.02 39.03 -4.47
N ALA A 157 3.91 40.01 -4.65
CA ALA A 157 3.64 41.19 -5.46
C ALA A 157 3.33 40.78 -6.91
N GLY A 158 2.13 41.16 -7.39
CA GLY A 158 1.69 40.81 -8.74
C GLY A 158 1.14 39.38 -8.89
N ASP A 159 1.14 38.56 -7.84
CA ASP A 159 0.53 37.23 -7.83
C ASP A 159 -0.65 37.20 -6.84
N ALA A 160 -1.84 37.51 -7.36
CA ALA A 160 -3.07 37.56 -6.56
C ALA A 160 -3.42 36.20 -5.94
N TYR A 161 -2.98 35.08 -6.55
CA TYR A 161 -3.22 33.74 -6.04
C TYR A 161 -2.37 33.44 -4.81
N LEU A 162 -1.05 33.69 -4.89
CA LEU A 162 -0.14 33.54 -3.76
C LEU A 162 -0.46 34.50 -2.62
N ASN A 163 -0.82 35.75 -2.95
CA ASN A 163 -1.25 36.71 -1.94
C ASN A 163 -2.52 36.22 -1.21
N ARG A 164 -3.52 35.72 -1.96
CA ARG A 164 -4.72 35.14 -1.35
C ARG A 164 -4.38 33.98 -0.42
N TYR A 165 -3.47 33.08 -0.82
CA TYR A 165 -3.05 31.96 0.03
C TYR A 165 -2.54 32.47 1.38
N TRP A 166 -1.55 33.36 1.32
CA TRP A 166 -0.87 33.87 2.49
C TRP A 166 -1.85 34.58 3.42
N GLN A 167 -2.65 35.51 2.89
CA GLN A 167 -3.60 36.30 3.67
C GLN A 167 -4.72 35.45 4.28
N THR A 168 -5.10 34.34 3.63
CA THR A 168 -6.20 33.49 4.10
C THR A 168 -5.75 32.45 5.13
N TYR A 169 -4.58 31.83 4.91
CA TYR A 169 -4.19 30.63 5.67
C TYR A 169 -2.96 30.80 6.56
N ILE A 170 -2.12 31.81 6.33
CA ILE A 170 -0.88 32.00 7.11
C ILE A 170 -0.96 33.27 7.97
N ALA A 171 -1.23 34.42 7.35
CA ALA A 171 -1.26 35.72 8.02
C ALA A 171 -2.18 35.77 9.25
N PRO A 172 -3.37 35.13 9.28
CA PRO A 172 -4.24 35.14 10.46
C PRO A 172 -3.60 34.46 11.69
N HIS A 173 -2.58 33.63 11.49
CA HIS A 173 -1.89 32.92 12.57
C HIS A 173 -0.57 33.58 12.97
N ARG A 174 -0.22 34.75 12.40
CA ARG A 174 1.06 35.45 12.62
C ARG A 174 1.43 35.60 14.10
N GLU A 175 0.51 36.05 14.94
CA GLU A 175 0.78 36.24 16.38
C GLU A 175 1.13 34.91 17.08
N GLY A 176 0.40 33.84 16.79
CA GLY A 176 0.67 32.50 17.32
C GLY A 176 2.00 31.95 16.84
N LEU A 177 2.34 32.16 15.56
CA LEU A 177 3.61 31.76 14.97
C LEU A 177 4.81 32.49 15.60
N LEU A 178 4.66 33.78 15.90
CA LEU A 178 5.69 34.57 16.58
C LEU A 178 5.88 34.10 18.03
N LYS A 179 4.79 33.91 18.78
CA LYS A 179 4.84 33.39 20.15
C LYS A 179 5.48 32.01 20.23
N ALA A 180 5.27 31.17 19.21
CA ALA A 180 5.88 29.85 19.11
C ALA A 180 7.30 29.85 18.51
N GLY A 181 7.82 30.99 18.04
CA GLY A 181 9.16 31.10 17.47
C GLY A 181 9.37 30.35 16.15
N ILE A 182 8.31 30.24 15.33
CA ILE A 182 8.27 29.44 14.09
C ILE A 182 7.78 30.25 12.87
N TYR A 183 7.74 31.58 12.96
CA TYR A 183 7.23 32.42 11.87
C TYR A 183 8.14 32.40 10.63
N ASP A 184 9.45 32.49 10.85
CA ASP A 184 10.49 32.34 9.82
C ASP A 184 10.44 30.95 9.16
N LEU A 185 10.21 29.91 9.95
CA LEU A 185 10.03 28.54 9.47
C LEU A 185 8.85 28.41 8.51
N VAL A 186 7.67 28.91 8.89
CA VAL A 186 6.48 28.88 8.01
C VAL A 186 6.72 29.65 6.72
N TYR A 187 7.39 30.81 6.82
CA TYR A 187 7.80 31.57 5.65
C TYR A 187 8.75 30.78 4.75
N ASN A 188 9.77 30.11 5.28
CA ASN A 188 10.71 29.33 4.49
C ASN A 188 10.05 28.15 3.76
N LEU A 189 9.08 27.48 4.40
CA LEU A 189 8.29 26.43 3.77
C LEU A 189 7.43 26.99 2.62
N PHE A 190 6.74 28.10 2.85
CA PHE A 190 5.97 28.79 1.82
C PHE A 190 6.86 29.22 0.65
N ARG A 191 8.00 29.86 0.95
CA ARG A 191 9.00 30.26 -0.03
C ARG A 191 9.51 29.09 -0.86
N LEU A 192 9.78 27.94 -0.22
CA LEU A 192 10.21 26.73 -0.93
C LEU A 192 9.19 26.30 -1.98
N LEU A 193 7.89 26.31 -1.62
CA LEU A 193 6.81 25.98 -2.56
C LEU A 193 6.74 27.00 -3.71
N VAL A 194 6.89 28.30 -3.42
CA VAL A 194 6.85 29.36 -4.43
C VAL A 194 8.03 29.26 -5.41
N LEU A 195 9.24 29.02 -4.91
CA LEU A 195 10.43 28.83 -5.74
C LEU A 195 10.31 27.60 -6.66
N ASN A 196 9.48 26.63 -6.27
CA ASN A 196 9.22 25.41 -7.03
C ASN A 196 7.78 25.37 -7.59
N LYS A 197 7.17 26.53 -7.89
CA LYS A 197 5.76 26.63 -8.29
C LYS A 197 5.36 25.80 -9.52
N SER A 198 6.30 25.43 -10.38
CA SER A 198 6.05 24.61 -11.57
C SER A 198 6.20 23.10 -11.33
N TYR A 199 6.53 22.67 -10.11
CA TYR A 199 6.73 21.26 -9.80
C TYR A 199 5.39 20.52 -9.76
N PRO A 200 5.25 19.33 -10.37
CA PRO A 200 3.98 18.61 -10.40
C PRO A 200 3.59 18.08 -9.01
N SER A 201 2.29 18.05 -8.71
CA SER A 201 1.79 17.47 -7.46
C SER A 201 1.83 15.94 -7.44
N ILE A 202 1.69 15.29 -8.59
CA ILE A 202 1.85 13.82 -8.74
C ILE A 202 3.01 13.52 -9.68
N MET A 203 3.91 12.63 -9.25
CA MET A 203 5.10 12.26 -10.02
C MET A 203 4.74 11.22 -11.09
N ASP A 204 5.18 11.43 -12.33
CA ASP A 204 4.92 10.47 -13.41
C ASP A 204 5.65 9.13 -13.15
N LYS A 205 4.88 8.03 -13.07
CA LYS A 205 5.35 6.63 -13.02
C LYS A 205 6.40 6.33 -11.95
N ASN A 206 6.36 7.03 -10.81
CA ASN A 206 7.27 6.71 -9.72
C ASN A 206 6.79 5.51 -8.90
N LYS A 207 7.32 4.33 -9.19
CA LYS A 207 6.98 3.06 -8.50
C LYS A 207 7.34 3.01 -7.00
N TYR A 208 8.12 3.95 -6.50
CA TYR A 208 8.50 4.03 -5.08
C TYR A 208 7.60 4.97 -4.30
N ASP A 209 6.78 5.73 -5.02
CA ASP A 209 5.84 6.69 -4.49
C ASP A 209 4.44 6.11 -4.51
N ARG A 210 3.84 5.94 -3.33
CA ARG A 210 2.54 5.26 -3.19
C ARG A 210 1.45 6.00 -3.95
N GLU A 211 1.35 7.30 -3.78
CA GLU A 211 0.30 8.12 -4.42
C GLU A 211 0.41 8.07 -5.95
N SER A 212 1.63 8.16 -6.47
CA SER A 212 1.88 8.00 -7.92
C SER A 212 1.45 6.63 -8.45
N CYS A 213 1.55 5.57 -7.62
CA CYS A 213 1.08 4.23 -7.99
C CYS A 213 -0.44 4.12 -7.91
N ASP A 214 -1.05 4.65 -6.85
CA ASP A 214 -2.49 4.60 -6.62
C ASP A 214 -3.25 5.34 -7.72
N PHE A 215 -2.75 6.50 -8.17
CA PHE A 215 -3.38 7.29 -9.23
C PHE A 215 -2.84 7.05 -10.64
N ALA A 216 -2.07 5.99 -10.86
CA ALA A 216 -1.45 5.72 -12.17
C ALA A 216 -2.44 5.71 -13.34
N ASP A 217 -3.64 5.15 -13.13
CA ASP A 217 -4.69 5.02 -14.15
C ASP A 217 -5.34 6.36 -14.53
N ILE A 218 -5.27 7.35 -13.63
CA ILE A 218 -5.86 8.69 -13.80
C ILE A 218 -4.82 9.80 -13.73
N ALA A 219 -3.53 9.48 -13.84
CA ALA A 219 -2.43 10.43 -13.71
C ALA A 219 -2.53 11.61 -14.70
N SER A 220 -3.14 11.38 -15.87
CA SER A 220 -3.39 12.43 -16.87
C SER A 220 -4.28 13.57 -16.34
N VAL A 221 -5.20 13.28 -15.42
CA VAL A 221 -6.10 14.27 -14.81
C VAL A 221 -5.32 15.27 -13.95
N PHE A 222 -4.27 14.79 -13.27
CA PHE A 222 -3.47 15.58 -12.34
C PHE A 222 -2.22 16.21 -12.97
N LYS A 223 -1.98 15.97 -14.27
CA LYS A 223 -0.75 16.40 -14.97
C LYS A 223 -0.50 17.91 -14.89
N ASN A 224 -1.57 18.71 -14.83
CA ASN A 224 -1.50 20.17 -14.80
C ASN A 224 -1.61 20.75 -13.39
N VAL A 225 -1.72 19.92 -12.35
CA VAL A 225 -1.79 20.37 -10.96
C VAL A 225 -0.38 20.47 -10.40
N THR A 226 0.04 21.67 -10.07
CA THR A 226 1.32 21.92 -9.41
C THR A 226 1.25 21.59 -7.92
N LEU A 227 2.40 21.33 -7.31
CA LEU A 227 2.51 21.03 -5.89
C LEU A 227 1.99 22.19 -5.00
N ILE A 228 2.24 23.44 -5.41
CA ILE A 228 1.76 24.60 -4.66
C ILE A 228 0.24 24.77 -4.76
N GLU A 229 -0.35 24.48 -5.92
CA GLU A 229 -1.81 24.48 -6.08
C GLU A 229 -2.46 23.40 -5.22
N HIS A 230 -1.93 22.17 -5.25
CA HIS A 230 -2.39 21.09 -4.39
C HIS A 230 -2.32 21.48 -2.91
N THR A 231 -1.17 21.99 -2.46
CA THR A 231 -0.98 22.45 -1.08
C THR A 231 -1.97 23.57 -0.69
N PHE A 232 -2.33 24.43 -1.64
CA PHE A 232 -3.37 25.44 -1.44
C PHE A 232 -4.74 24.81 -1.20
N TYR A 233 -5.13 23.86 -2.04
CA TYR A 233 -6.40 23.14 -1.88
C TYR A 233 -6.44 22.36 -0.57
N VAL A 234 -5.34 21.73 -0.17
CA VAL A 234 -5.24 21.08 1.14
C VAL A 234 -5.46 22.09 2.26
N ALA A 235 -4.80 23.26 2.24
CA ALA A 235 -5.00 24.29 3.26
C ALA A 235 -6.45 24.79 3.33
N HIS A 236 -7.09 24.94 2.16
CA HIS A 236 -8.51 25.27 2.08
C HIS A 236 -9.36 24.25 2.83
N TYR A 237 -9.22 22.96 2.51
CA TYR A 237 -10.01 21.92 3.15
C TYR A 237 -9.64 21.68 4.62
N VAL A 238 -8.38 21.88 5.02
CA VAL A 238 -8.00 21.93 6.45
C VAL A 238 -8.78 23.03 7.17
N SER A 239 -8.88 24.22 6.59
CA SER A 239 -9.68 25.31 7.15
C SER A 239 -11.16 24.92 7.26
N GLU A 240 -11.78 24.41 6.18
CA GLU A 240 -13.19 23.99 6.21
C GLU A 240 -13.48 22.90 7.25
N LEU A 241 -12.63 21.87 7.33
CA LEU A 241 -12.80 20.74 8.26
C LEU A 241 -12.66 21.15 9.73
N THR A 242 -11.88 22.21 10.01
CA THR A 242 -11.61 22.67 11.37
C THR A 242 -12.57 23.76 11.85
N LYS A 243 -13.22 24.52 10.93
CA LYS A 243 -14.24 25.54 11.26
C LYS A 243 -15.36 25.02 12.14
N ALA A 244 -15.80 23.78 11.95
CA ALA A 244 -16.87 23.18 12.73
C ALA A 244 -16.46 22.80 14.18
N LYS A 245 -15.15 22.86 14.50
CA LYS A 245 -14.61 22.48 15.81
C LYS A 245 -13.56 23.50 16.30
N PRO A 246 -13.91 24.79 16.44
CA PRO A 246 -12.95 25.86 16.68
C PRO A 246 -12.21 25.71 18.02
N LEU A 247 -12.87 25.17 19.05
CA LEU A 247 -12.23 24.93 20.35
C LEU A 247 -11.14 23.86 20.29
N LEU A 248 -11.35 22.81 19.47
CA LEU A 248 -10.38 21.71 19.31
C LEU A 248 -9.17 22.14 18.46
N TYR A 249 -9.41 23.04 17.50
CA TYR A 249 -8.40 23.52 16.54
C TYR A 249 -8.10 25.00 16.74
N SER A 250 -7.73 25.37 17.97
CA SER A 250 -7.21 26.69 18.33
C SER A 250 -5.83 26.57 18.97
N GLY A 251 -4.99 27.60 18.83
CA GLY A 251 -3.65 27.61 19.41
C GLY A 251 -2.71 26.58 18.77
N ILE A 252 -2.05 25.74 19.58
CA ILE A 252 -1.02 24.79 19.14
C ILE A 252 -1.52 23.84 18.04
N PRO A 253 -2.68 23.15 18.16
CA PRO A 253 -3.23 22.32 17.09
C PRO A 253 -3.31 23.00 15.72
N THR A 254 -3.70 24.28 15.67
CA THR A 254 -3.78 25.06 14.42
C THR A 254 -2.40 25.31 13.83
N LEU A 255 -1.41 25.65 14.67
CA LEU A 255 -0.04 25.87 14.22
C LEU A 255 0.59 24.56 13.69
N MET A 256 0.29 23.43 14.35
CA MET A 256 0.69 22.11 13.88
C MET A 256 0.07 21.79 12.51
N LEU A 257 -1.25 21.97 12.35
CA LEU A 257 -1.92 21.75 11.07
C LEU A 257 -1.36 22.62 9.94
N LEU A 258 -0.98 23.87 10.22
CA LEU A 258 -0.37 24.75 9.23
C LEU A 258 0.99 24.20 8.76
N LEU A 259 1.84 23.78 9.71
CA LEU A 259 3.14 23.18 9.39
C LEU A 259 2.99 21.84 8.67
N GLU A 260 2.08 20.99 9.12
CA GLU A 260 1.77 19.70 8.48
C GLU A 260 1.27 19.91 7.05
N THR A 261 0.39 20.89 6.82
CA THR A 261 -0.12 21.24 5.49
C THR A 261 1.00 21.69 4.57
N LEU A 262 1.87 22.60 5.01
CA LEU A 262 2.98 23.08 4.20
C LEU A 262 4.05 22.01 3.97
N CYS A 263 4.21 21.06 4.90
CA CYS A 263 5.26 20.05 4.85
C CYS A 263 4.85 18.72 4.20
N HIS A 264 3.57 18.33 4.18
CA HIS A 264 3.18 16.93 3.92
C HIS A 264 3.75 16.36 2.62
N ASP A 265 3.85 17.20 1.58
CA ASP A 265 4.30 16.82 0.25
C ASP A 265 5.68 17.36 -0.18
N ILE A 266 6.40 18.08 0.69
CA ILE A 266 7.68 18.71 0.31
C ILE A 266 8.73 17.70 -0.14
N GLY A 267 8.64 16.45 0.32
CA GLY A 267 9.49 15.34 -0.11
C GLY A 267 9.48 15.15 -1.63
N LYS A 268 8.38 15.48 -2.32
CA LYS A 268 8.27 15.40 -3.79
C LYS A 268 9.36 16.23 -4.47
N LEU A 269 9.72 17.38 -3.91
CA LEU A 269 10.77 18.27 -4.42
C LEU A 269 12.16 17.63 -4.40
N PHE A 270 12.39 16.60 -3.58
CA PHE A 270 13.72 16.02 -3.35
C PHE A 270 13.86 14.58 -3.87
N ILE A 271 12.78 13.96 -4.36
CA ILE A 271 12.78 12.58 -4.89
C ILE A 271 13.74 12.41 -6.08
N HIS A 272 13.99 13.46 -6.86
CA HIS A 272 14.89 13.41 -7.99
C HIS A 272 16.37 13.20 -7.57
N ILE A 273 16.70 13.47 -6.30
CA ILE A 273 18.05 13.28 -5.75
C ILE A 273 18.31 11.77 -5.62
N PRO A 274 19.43 11.24 -6.18
CA PRO A 274 19.68 9.79 -6.26
C PRO A 274 19.56 9.01 -4.95
N ARG A 275 19.96 9.60 -3.82
CA ARG A 275 19.85 8.97 -2.48
C ARG A 275 18.42 8.82 -1.98
N PHE A 276 17.50 9.66 -2.46
CA PHE A 276 16.10 9.72 -2.03
C PHE A 276 15.12 9.07 -3.02
N LYS A 277 15.55 8.81 -4.27
CA LYS A 277 14.74 8.24 -5.35
C LYS A 277 13.93 6.98 -5.02
N LYS A 278 14.30 6.23 -3.98
CA LYS A 278 13.63 4.97 -3.57
C LYS A 278 12.82 5.11 -2.29
N ILE A 279 12.58 6.34 -1.85
CA ILE A 279 11.81 6.66 -0.65
C ILE A 279 10.48 7.25 -1.11
N ASP A 280 9.40 6.79 -0.49
CA ASP A 280 8.06 7.35 -0.64
C ASP A 280 8.03 8.82 -0.20
N HIS A 281 7.30 9.69 -0.90
CA HIS A 281 7.35 11.13 -0.61
C HIS A 281 6.91 11.44 0.81
N ALA A 282 5.90 10.79 1.37
CA ALA A 282 5.39 11.11 2.72
C ALA A 282 6.46 10.86 3.78
N LYS A 283 7.20 9.75 3.63
CA LYS A 283 8.33 9.45 4.49
C LYS A 283 9.47 10.45 4.33
N LEU A 284 9.76 10.86 3.09
CA LEU A 284 10.80 11.86 2.82
C LEU A 284 10.41 13.24 3.36
N SER A 285 9.15 13.65 3.19
CA SER A 285 8.57 14.85 3.78
C SER A 285 8.69 14.84 5.29
N ALA A 286 8.37 13.73 5.96
CA ALA A 286 8.52 13.60 7.41
C ALA A 286 9.99 13.72 7.84
N MET A 287 10.93 13.13 7.10
CA MET A 287 12.36 13.25 7.36
C MET A 287 12.86 14.69 7.21
N ILE A 288 12.43 15.39 6.16
CA ILE A 288 12.81 16.78 5.89
C ILE A 288 12.18 17.70 6.91
N GLY A 289 10.86 17.61 7.11
CA GLY A 289 10.14 18.36 8.14
C GLY A 289 10.77 18.17 9.51
N ARG A 290 11.24 16.95 9.82
CA ARG A 290 12.01 16.68 11.03
C ARG A 290 13.26 17.50 11.17
N GLU A 291 14.06 17.56 10.13
CA GLU A 291 15.29 18.30 10.22
C GLU A 291 15.05 19.82 10.29
N ILE A 292 14.05 20.34 9.57
CA ILE A 292 13.72 21.77 9.60
C ILE A 292 13.16 22.18 10.98
N ILE A 293 12.27 21.37 11.57
CA ILE A 293 11.64 21.68 12.87
C ILE A 293 12.58 21.40 14.06
N ARG A 294 13.51 20.44 13.92
CA ARG A 294 14.42 20.01 15.01
C ARG A 294 15.29 21.13 15.57
N ASN A 295 15.67 22.14 14.78
CA ASN A 295 16.46 23.26 15.29
C ASN A 295 15.65 24.23 16.17
N ARG A 296 14.31 24.14 16.13
CA ARG A 296 13.39 25.01 16.90
C ARG A 296 12.79 24.32 18.13
N GLN A 297 12.86 22.99 18.19
CA GLN A 297 12.42 22.15 19.33
C GLN A 297 11.05 22.52 19.95
N PRO A 298 9.98 22.76 19.17
CA PRO A 298 8.66 22.84 19.78
C PRO A 298 8.31 21.48 20.40
N GLY A 299 7.71 21.47 21.60
CA GLY A 299 7.39 20.23 22.33
C GLY A 299 6.42 19.25 21.61
N TRP A 300 5.89 19.67 20.46
CA TRP A 300 4.98 18.91 19.58
C TRP A 300 5.61 18.51 18.24
N ALA A 301 6.92 18.69 18.06
CA ALA A 301 7.64 18.40 16.82
C ALA A 301 7.48 16.93 16.36
N ASP A 302 7.62 15.97 17.28
CA ASP A 302 7.55 14.55 16.93
C ASP A 302 6.16 14.15 16.41
N THR A 303 5.10 14.74 16.96
CA THR A 303 3.71 14.52 16.51
C THR A 303 3.49 14.99 15.07
N ILE A 304 4.10 16.11 14.66
CA ILE A 304 4.02 16.58 13.28
C ILE A 304 4.64 15.56 12.31
N TYR A 305 5.77 14.95 12.67
CA TYR A 305 6.43 13.96 11.80
C TYR A 305 5.59 12.72 11.62
N GLU A 306 4.96 12.25 12.70
CA GLU A 306 4.04 11.12 12.65
C GLU A 306 2.84 11.43 11.76
N ASN A 307 2.25 12.63 11.92
CA ASN A 307 1.10 13.06 11.12
C ASN A 307 1.46 13.18 9.63
N ILE A 308 2.60 13.79 9.28
CA ILE A 308 3.09 13.86 7.90
C ILE A 308 3.37 12.46 7.35
N ASN A 309 4.00 11.56 8.11
CA ASN A 309 4.31 10.23 7.60
C ASN A 309 3.04 9.37 7.37
N MET A 310 1.93 9.70 8.00
CA MET A 310 0.67 8.95 7.95
C MET A 310 -0.41 9.56 7.04
N HIS A 311 -0.15 10.66 6.33
CA HIS A 311 -1.21 11.37 5.61
C HIS A 311 -1.85 10.59 4.45
N HIS A 312 -1.17 9.57 3.91
CA HIS A 312 -1.75 8.63 2.92
C HIS A 312 -2.39 7.37 3.52
N GLU A 313 -2.32 7.20 4.85
CA GLU A 313 -2.91 6.03 5.51
C GLU A 313 -4.40 6.25 5.79
N THR A 314 -5.15 5.16 5.91
CA THR A 314 -6.54 5.23 6.36
C THR A 314 -6.57 5.76 7.80
N PRO A 315 -7.27 6.88 8.08
CA PRO A 315 -7.30 7.45 9.43
C PRO A 315 -7.93 6.49 10.42
N ILE A 316 -7.23 6.20 11.52
CA ILE A 316 -7.72 5.33 12.60
C ILE A 316 -8.47 6.14 13.68
N GLU A 317 -8.09 7.41 13.89
CA GLU A 317 -8.63 8.29 14.94
C GLU A 317 -8.88 9.72 14.42
N SER A 318 -9.73 10.49 15.11
CA SER A 318 -9.94 11.92 14.79
C SER A 318 -8.82 12.80 15.37
N ASN A 319 -7.63 12.75 14.76
CA ASN A 319 -6.48 13.59 15.10
C ASN A 319 -6.06 14.47 13.90
N ASN A 320 -5.00 15.25 14.05
CA ASN A 320 -4.47 16.09 12.97
C ASN A 320 -4.13 15.30 11.70
N ALA A 321 -3.52 14.11 11.82
CA ALA A 321 -3.26 13.24 10.66
C ALA A 321 -4.55 12.92 9.88
N SER A 322 -5.67 12.71 10.59
CA SER A 322 -6.98 12.49 9.94
C SER A 322 -7.52 13.72 9.22
N ILE A 323 -7.22 14.92 9.71
CA ILE A 323 -7.62 16.17 9.06
C ILE A 323 -6.80 16.35 7.78
N ILE A 324 -5.48 16.15 7.84
CA ILE A 324 -4.61 16.22 6.66
C ILE A 324 -5.02 15.18 5.61
N CYS A 325 -5.21 13.91 6.00
CA CYS A 325 -5.63 12.85 5.08
C CYS A 325 -6.98 13.14 4.40
N LYS A 326 -7.95 13.71 5.15
CA LYS A 326 -9.24 14.12 4.58
C LYS A 326 -9.10 15.33 3.67
N ALA A 327 -8.31 16.32 4.06
CA ALA A 327 -8.09 17.52 3.26
C ALA A 327 -7.36 17.21 1.96
N ASP A 328 -6.35 16.34 2.01
CA ASP A 328 -5.67 15.77 0.84
C ASP A 328 -6.65 15.07 -0.10
N TYR A 329 -7.49 14.18 0.44
CA TYR A 329 -8.52 13.50 -0.34
C TYR A 329 -9.50 14.48 -1.02
N GLU A 330 -9.98 15.48 -0.29
CA GLU A 330 -10.90 16.49 -0.83
C GLU A 330 -10.22 17.40 -1.86
N ALA A 331 -8.95 17.75 -1.67
CA ALA A 331 -8.14 18.47 -2.65
C ALA A 331 -8.02 17.66 -3.95
N ARG A 332 -7.65 16.38 -3.86
CA ARG A 332 -7.62 15.48 -5.02
C ARG A 332 -8.99 15.34 -5.69
N ARG A 333 -10.07 15.30 -4.92
CA ARG A 333 -11.44 15.23 -5.44
C ARG A 333 -11.79 16.47 -6.25
N LEU A 334 -11.45 17.66 -5.74
CA LEU A 334 -11.65 18.95 -6.40
C LEU A 334 -10.82 19.06 -7.68
N GLU A 335 -9.54 18.69 -7.62
CA GLU A 335 -8.65 18.64 -8.78
C GLU A 335 -9.24 17.73 -9.86
N HIS A 336 -9.64 16.52 -9.46
CA HIS A 336 -10.25 15.57 -10.39
C HIS A 336 -11.53 16.13 -11.01
N SER A 337 -12.42 16.75 -10.24
CA SER A 337 -13.65 17.35 -10.76
C SER A 337 -13.41 18.57 -11.64
N SER A 338 -12.32 19.31 -11.42
CA SER A 338 -12.00 20.51 -12.19
C SER A 338 -11.49 20.17 -13.59
N PHE A 339 -10.85 19.00 -13.75
CA PHE A 339 -10.29 18.53 -15.02
C PHE A 339 -11.09 17.37 -15.65
N SER A 340 -12.16 16.91 -15.00
CA SER A 340 -13.06 15.89 -15.54
C SER A 340 -14.48 16.39 -15.57
N ASN A 341 -15.26 16.04 -16.60
CA ASN A 341 -16.69 16.36 -16.62
C ASN A 341 -17.49 15.43 -15.67
N LEU A 342 -16.96 15.08 -14.51
CA LEU A 342 -17.54 14.11 -13.59
C LEU A 342 -18.23 14.81 -12.42
N ILE A 343 -19.23 14.15 -11.86
CA ILE A 343 -20.07 14.61 -10.76
C ILE A 343 -19.48 14.09 -9.45
N SER A 344 -19.24 15.01 -8.53
CA SER A 344 -18.81 14.67 -7.18
C SER A 344 -20.03 14.42 -6.31
N TYR A 345 -20.02 13.33 -5.55
CA TYR A 345 -21.08 12.98 -4.61
C TYR A 345 -20.51 12.91 -3.19
N ASP A 346 -21.30 13.31 -2.20
CA ASP A 346 -20.87 13.31 -0.80
C ASP A 346 -20.77 11.89 -0.23
N ALA A 347 -21.53 10.94 -0.78
CA ALA A 347 -21.58 9.57 -0.30
C ALA A 347 -21.85 8.58 -1.44
N MET A 348 -21.30 7.36 -1.31
CA MET A 348 -21.53 6.27 -2.26
C MET A 348 -23.01 5.96 -2.45
N GLN A 349 -23.81 6.05 -1.38
CA GLN A 349 -25.25 5.78 -1.40
C GLN A 349 -26.03 6.73 -2.34
N ALA A 350 -25.49 7.91 -2.64
CA ALA A 350 -26.14 8.86 -3.53
C ALA A 350 -26.16 8.38 -4.99
N TRP A 351 -25.10 7.69 -5.43
CA TRP A 351 -24.94 7.28 -6.84
C TRP A 351 -24.97 5.76 -7.06
N PHE A 352 -24.61 4.96 -6.05
CA PHE A 352 -24.57 3.50 -6.15
C PHE A 352 -25.97 2.91 -6.07
N LYS A 353 -26.42 2.25 -7.15
CA LYS A 353 -27.70 1.55 -7.24
C LYS A 353 -27.47 0.06 -7.40
N THR A 354 -28.07 -0.73 -6.52
CA THR A 354 -27.84 -2.19 -6.45
C THR A 354 -28.22 -2.89 -7.76
N ASP A 355 -29.37 -2.59 -8.36
CA ASP A 355 -29.79 -3.23 -9.61
C ASP A 355 -28.81 -2.98 -10.76
N GLU A 356 -28.32 -1.75 -10.90
CA GLU A 356 -27.33 -1.39 -11.92
C GLU A 356 -25.97 -2.03 -11.64
N PHE A 357 -25.61 -2.17 -10.36
CA PHE A 357 -24.41 -2.90 -9.95
C PHE A 357 -24.51 -4.39 -10.28
N LEU A 358 -25.66 -5.02 -10.02
CA LEU A 358 -25.93 -6.42 -10.38
C LEU A 358 -25.85 -6.63 -11.91
N GLN A 359 -26.31 -5.65 -12.69
CA GLN A 359 -26.13 -5.66 -14.15
C GLN A 359 -24.64 -5.68 -14.52
N LYS A 360 -23.81 -4.82 -13.92
CA LYS A 360 -22.35 -4.85 -14.14
C LYS A 360 -21.71 -6.18 -13.74
N LEU A 361 -22.16 -6.78 -12.63
CA LEU A 361 -21.68 -8.09 -12.22
C LEU A 361 -22.08 -9.20 -13.21
N SER A 362 -23.28 -9.12 -13.79
CA SER A 362 -23.80 -10.12 -14.73
C SER A 362 -22.89 -10.32 -15.95
N GLU A 363 -22.23 -9.25 -16.41
CA GLU A 363 -21.29 -9.24 -17.53
C GLU A 363 -20.02 -10.06 -17.24
N THR A 364 -19.72 -10.32 -15.97
CA THR A 364 -18.49 -11.01 -15.53
C THR A 364 -18.71 -12.49 -15.20
N ILE A 365 -19.97 -12.95 -15.13
CA ILE A 365 -20.30 -14.28 -14.62
C ILE A 365 -19.69 -15.38 -15.49
N ASN A 366 -18.94 -16.27 -14.84
CA ASN A 366 -18.25 -17.39 -15.48
C ASN A 366 -17.19 -16.95 -16.50
N VAL A 367 -16.64 -15.74 -16.35
CA VAL A 367 -15.54 -15.21 -17.15
C VAL A 367 -14.21 -15.38 -16.39
N LEU A 368 -13.19 -15.89 -17.09
CA LEU A 368 -11.82 -15.92 -16.60
C LEU A 368 -11.12 -14.62 -16.98
N HIS A 369 -10.40 -14.01 -16.03
CA HIS A 369 -9.54 -12.87 -16.30
C HIS A 369 -8.09 -13.25 -16.01
N GLU A 370 -7.24 -13.18 -17.04
CA GLU A 370 -5.85 -13.67 -16.99
C GLU A 370 -5.74 -15.12 -16.46
N GLY A 371 -6.72 -15.95 -16.81
CA GLY A 371 -6.82 -17.35 -16.36
C GLY A 371 -7.24 -17.53 -14.91
N GLN A 372 -7.57 -16.48 -14.17
CA GLN A 372 -8.10 -16.54 -12.79
C GLN A 372 -9.62 -16.43 -12.78
N ILE A 373 -10.23 -17.10 -11.79
CA ILE A 373 -11.67 -17.01 -11.51
C ILE A 373 -11.97 -15.59 -11.03
N GLN A 374 -12.86 -14.89 -11.71
CA GLN A 374 -13.38 -13.60 -11.26
C GLN A 374 -14.74 -13.75 -10.59
N SER A 375 -15.58 -14.56 -11.22
CA SER A 375 -16.82 -15.04 -10.65
C SER A 375 -17.16 -16.40 -11.24
N VAL A 376 -17.97 -17.17 -10.50
CA VAL A 376 -18.38 -18.51 -10.91
C VAL A 376 -19.75 -18.82 -10.36
N SER A 377 -20.64 -19.35 -11.19
CA SER A 377 -21.91 -19.90 -10.74
C SER A 377 -21.73 -21.33 -10.24
N TYR A 378 -22.47 -21.76 -9.23
CA TYR A 378 -22.56 -23.16 -8.84
C TYR A 378 -23.84 -23.39 -8.04
N LYS A 379 -24.67 -24.34 -8.50
CA LYS A 379 -26.01 -24.60 -7.96
C LYS A 379 -26.86 -23.30 -7.98
N SER A 380 -27.36 -22.85 -6.83
CA SER A 380 -28.23 -21.69 -6.68
C SER A 380 -27.50 -20.38 -6.37
N LEU A 381 -26.17 -20.34 -6.51
CA LEU A 381 -25.36 -19.17 -6.15
C LEU A 381 -24.40 -18.79 -7.26
N VAL A 382 -24.08 -17.50 -7.32
CA VAL A 382 -22.92 -16.97 -8.03
C VAL A 382 -21.95 -16.37 -7.03
N TYR A 383 -20.69 -16.76 -7.14
CA TYR A 383 -19.61 -16.36 -6.25
C TYR A 383 -18.74 -15.32 -6.95
N PHE A 384 -18.52 -14.18 -6.31
CA PHE A 384 -17.72 -13.08 -6.87
C PHE A 384 -16.47 -12.84 -6.03
N THR A 385 -15.32 -12.65 -6.70
CA THR A 385 -14.08 -12.24 -6.03
C THR A 385 -14.10 -10.74 -5.67
N PRO A 386 -13.33 -10.32 -4.66
CA PRO A 386 -13.15 -8.90 -4.33
C PRO A 386 -12.71 -8.04 -5.52
N ASP A 387 -11.86 -8.57 -6.38
CA ASP A 387 -11.35 -7.86 -7.56
C ASP A 387 -12.45 -7.65 -8.61
N CYS A 388 -13.33 -8.63 -8.77
CA CYS A 388 -14.51 -8.52 -9.61
C CYS A 388 -15.50 -7.47 -9.08
N LEU A 389 -15.79 -7.50 -7.78
CA LEU A 389 -16.64 -6.51 -7.12
C LEU A 389 -16.08 -5.11 -7.30
N HIS A 390 -14.79 -4.92 -7.00
CA HIS A 390 -14.12 -3.63 -7.10
C HIS A 390 -14.16 -3.06 -8.52
N ARG A 391 -13.80 -3.85 -9.54
CA ARG A 391 -13.83 -3.41 -10.94
C ARG A 391 -15.24 -3.11 -11.44
N SER A 392 -16.22 -3.91 -11.03
CA SER A 392 -17.62 -3.65 -11.36
C SER A 392 -18.14 -2.37 -10.70
N GLY A 393 -17.68 -2.07 -9.48
CA GLY A 393 -18.01 -0.85 -8.76
C GLY A 393 -17.41 0.39 -9.44
N LEU A 394 -16.13 0.30 -9.84
CA LEU A 394 -15.46 1.35 -10.60
C LEU A 394 -16.11 1.57 -11.98
N SER A 395 -16.50 0.49 -12.66
CA SER A 395 -17.24 0.56 -13.93
C SER A 395 -18.60 1.27 -13.75
N LEU A 396 -19.32 0.95 -12.67
CA LEU A 396 -20.58 1.63 -12.33
C LEU A 396 -20.34 3.12 -12.05
N ALA A 397 -19.37 3.46 -11.19
CA ALA A 397 -19.00 4.84 -10.87
C ALA A 397 -18.71 5.64 -12.15
N THR A 398 -17.91 5.06 -13.05
CA THR A 398 -17.57 5.65 -14.35
C THR A 398 -18.82 5.88 -15.20
N SER A 399 -19.72 4.89 -15.30
CA SER A 399 -20.97 5.04 -16.07
C SER A 399 -21.92 6.09 -15.50
N LYS A 400 -21.90 6.28 -14.18
CA LYS A 400 -22.63 7.33 -13.47
C LYS A 400 -21.92 8.68 -13.49
N ARG A 401 -20.72 8.74 -14.07
CA ARG A 401 -19.81 9.88 -13.98
C ARG A 401 -19.54 10.29 -12.53
N ALA A 402 -19.61 9.37 -11.57
CA ALA A 402 -19.39 9.63 -10.15
C ALA A 402 -17.89 9.60 -9.82
N ILE A 403 -17.40 10.64 -9.14
CA ILE A 403 -16.03 10.68 -8.61
C ILE A 403 -16.01 9.99 -7.25
N ASP A 404 -15.29 8.87 -7.16
CA ASP A 404 -14.95 8.23 -5.88
C ASP A 404 -13.49 7.74 -5.94
N LEU A 405 -12.57 8.58 -5.45
CA LEU A 405 -11.13 8.33 -5.56
C LEU A 405 -10.66 7.13 -4.74
N ARG A 406 -11.50 6.64 -3.82
CA ARG A 406 -11.22 5.46 -2.99
C ARG A 406 -11.08 4.17 -3.81
N PHE A 407 -11.61 4.13 -5.05
CA PHE A 407 -11.37 3.02 -5.97
C PHE A 407 -9.92 2.97 -6.50
N TYR A 408 -9.17 4.06 -6.44
CA TYR A 408 -7.79 4.10 -6.93
C TYR A 408 -6.78 3.91 -5.80
N ARG A 409 -7.12 4.35 -4.58
CA ARG A 409 -6.25 4.26 -3.41
C ARG A 409 -6.19 2.84 -2.84
N THR A 410 -5.00 2.26 -2.80
CA THR A 410 -4.77 0.91 -2.24
C THR A 410 -5.27 0.77 -0.79
N PRO A 411 -5.04 1.73 0.14
CA PRO A 411 -5.54 1.63 1.52
C PRO A 411 -7.07 1.56 1.62
N ASP A 412 -7.79 2.19 0.70
CA ASP A 412 -9.24 2.35 0.78
C ASP A 412 -10.02 1.18 0.15
N ARG A 413 -9.36 0.34 -0.66
CA ARG A 413 -9.98 -0.79 -1.38
C ARG A 413 -10.89 -1.64 -0.49
N LYS A 414 -10.45 -1.95 0.74
CA LYS A 414 -11.24 -2.74 1.70
C LYS A 414 -12.51 -2.00 2.13
N ASN A 415 -12.41 -0.71 2.42
CA ASN A 415 -13.53 0.11 2.88
C ASN A 415 -14.56 0.30 1.76
N VAL A 416 -14.12 0.49 0.52
CA VAL A 416 -14.99 0.54 -0.66
C VAL A 416 -15.79 -0.75 -0.80
N LEU A 417 -15.15 -1.91 -0.70
CA LEU A 417 -15.83 -3.21 -0.78
C LEU A 417 -16.84 -3.41 0.37
N LEU A 418 -16.49 -2.97 1.58
CA LEU A 418 -17.39 -3.00 2.73
C LEU A 418 -18.61 -2.12 2.53
N ASP A 419 -18.43 -0.90 2.03
CA ASP A 419 -19.53 0.04 1.75
C ASP A 419 -20.47 -0.50 0.68
N MET A 420 -19.92 -1.02 -0.42
CA MET A 420 -20.71 -1.65 -1.49
C MET A 420 -21.53 -2.83 -0.95
N VAL A 421 -20.89 -3.75 -0.21
CA VAL A 421 -21.59 -4.89 0.38
C VAL A 421 -22.61 -4.47 1.44
N LYS A 422 -22.33 -3.40 2.20
CA LYS A 422 -23.30 -2.85 3.16
C LYS A 422 -24.55 -2.32 2.46
N ILE A 423 -24.43 -1.70 1.29
CA ILE A 423 -25.57 -1.25 0.49
C ILE A 423 -26.36 -2.46 -0.01
N ILE A 424 -25.70 -3.43 -0.66
CA ILE A 424 -26.35 -4.64 -1.19
C ILE A 424 -27.04 -5.46 -0.07
N ARG A 425 -26.43 -5.52 1.12
CA ARG A 425 -27.00 -6.21 2.29
C ARG A 425 -28.30 -5.55 2.76
N LYS A 426 -28.41 -4.22 2.70
CA LYS A 426 -29.65 -3.52 3.09
C LYS A 426 -30.83 -3.90 2.20
N ASP A 427 -30.56 -4.30 0.96
CA ASP A 427 -31.57 -4.78 0.01
C ASP A 427 -31.93 -6.26 0.23
N GLY A 428 -31.40 -6.90 1.28
CA GLY A 428 -31.74 -8.28 1.65
C GLY A 428 -31.07 -9.37 0.79
N LEU A 429 -30.12 -9.01 -0.07
CA LEU A 429 -29.57 -9.91 -1.09
C LEU A 429 -28.40 -10.78 -0.63
N ILE A 430 -27.87 -10.55 0.57
CA ILE A 430 -26.68 -11.25 1.08
C ILE A 430 -27.06 -12.14 2.27
N THR A 431 -26.80 -13.43 2.12
CA THR A 431 -27.01 -14.44 3.17
C THR A 431 -25.69 -15.14 3.53
N GLY A 432 -25.50 -15.49 4.81
CA GLY A 432 -24.34 -16.27 5.26
C GLY A 432 -22.99 -15.53 5.37
N ILE A 433 -22.98 -14.20 5.17
CA ILE A 433 -21.83 -13.32 5.38
C ILE A 433 -22.12 -12.36 6.53
N GLY A 434 -21.34 -12.44 7.61
CA GLY A 434 -21.51 -11.61 8.80
C GLY A 434 -21.30 -10.11 8.57
N GLU A 435 -21.77 -9.28 9.50
CA GLU A 435 -21.50 -7.84 9.49
C GLU A 435 -19.99 -7.55 9.56
N GLY A 436 -19.55 -6.49 8.89
CA GLY A 436 -18.12 -6.15 8.80
C GLY A 436 -17.31 -7.01 7.82
N TYR A 437 -17.93 -7.94 7.11
CA TYR A 437 -17.31 -8.73 6.05
C TYR A 437 -17.96 -8.44 4.69
N PHE A 438 -17.15 -8.53 3.63
CA PHE A 438 -17.57 -8.42 2.22
C PHE A 438 -17.48 -9.77 1.47
N GLY A 439 -17.28 -10.86 2.21
CA GLY A 439 -17.21 -12.22 1.68
C GLY A 439 -16.72 -13.21 2.75
N ARG A 440 -16.37 -14.43 2.31
CA ARG A 440 -15.70 -15.44 3.15
C ARG A 440 -14.87 -16.38 2.28
N HIS A 441 -13.99 -17.16 2.89
CA HIS A 441 -13.22 -18.17 2.17
C HIS A 441 -14.09 -19.37 1.79
N PHE A 442 -13.97 -19.84 0.55
CA PHE A 442 -14.56 -21.05 0.00
C PHE A 442 -13.48 -21.93 -0.60
N GLU A 443 -13.62 -23.24 -0.43
CA GLU A 443 -12.82 -24.24 -1.12
C GLU A 443 -13.54 -24.67 -2.40
N ILE A 444 -12.82 -24.58 -3.52
CA ILE A 444 -13.26 -24.99 -4.85
C ILE A 444 -12.53 -26.27 -5.23
N SER A 445 -13.29 -27.34 -5.42
CA SER A 445 -12.80 -28.66 -5.83
C SER A 445 -13.12 -28.92 -7.30
N TYR A 446 -12.23 -29.63 -7.98
CA TYR A 446 -12.35 -29.94 -9.41
C TYR A 446 -12.41 -31.45 -9.62
N SER A 447 -13.19 -31.88 -10.61
CA SER A 447 -13.35 -33.30 -10.95
C SER A 447 -12.08 -33.95 -11.51
N HIS A 448 -11.15 -33.14 -12.03
CA HIS A 448 -9.86 -33.62 -12.51
C HIS A 448 -8.87 -33.80 -11.36
N LYS A 449 -8.45 -35.05 -11.11
CA LYS A 449 -7.54 -35.44 -10.01
C LYS A 449 -6.18 -34.71 -9.99
N HIS A 450 -5.74 -34.14 -11.10
CA HIS A 450 -4.49 -33.38 -11.19
C HIS A 450 -4.64 -31.88 -10.85
N MET A 451 -5.88 -31.36 -10.79
CA MET A 451 -6.12 -29.99 -10.35
C MET A 451 -6.20 -29.92 -8.82
N LYS A 452 -5.42 -29.01 -8.25
CA LYS A 452 -5.46 -28.75 -6.81
C LYS A 452 -6.68 -27.90 -6.47
N ASN A 453 -7.33 -28.26 -5.37
CA ASN A 453 -8.37 -27.41 -4.77
C ASN A 453 -7.81 -26.01 -4.49
N LYS A 454 -8.66 -25.00 -4.66
CA LYS A 454 -8.30 -23.60 -4.41
C LYS A 454 -9.17 -23.05 -3.31
N THR A 455 -8.55 -22.38 -2.34
CA THR A 455 -9.26 -21.56 -1.36
C THR A 455 -9.31 -20.12 -1.86
N ILE A 456 -10.52 -19.57 -2.06
CA ILE A 456 -10.73 -18.22 -2.60
C ILE A 456 -11.71 -17.47 -1.69
N TYR A 457 -11.45 -16.19 -1.43
CA TYR A 457 -12.39 -15.31 -0.73
C TYR A 457 -13.44 -14.81 -1.70
N LEU A 458 -14.71 -15.10 -1.44
CA LEU A 458 -15.83 -14.84 -2.36
C LEU A 458 -17.03 -14.24 -1.63
N LEU A 459 -17.80 -13.44 -2.35
CA LEU A 459 -19.16 -13.05 -1.99
C LEU A 459 -20.16 -13.93 -2.75
N PRO A 460 -20.96 -14.77 -2.07
CA PRO A 460 -22.06 -15.49 -2.70
C PRO A 460 -23.29 -14.59 -2.84
N LEU A 461 -23.92 -14.62 -4.01
CA LEU A 461 -25.22 -14.00 -4.29
C LEU A 461 -26.16 -15.01 -4.94
N PRO A 462 -27.48 -14.95 -4.71
CA PRO A 462 -28.46 -15.81 -5.38
C PRO A 462 -28.35 -15.72 -6.91
N ILE A 463 -28.36 -16.87 -7.58
CA ILE A 463 -28.19 -16.94 -9.04
C ILE A 463 -29.37 -16.32 -9.80
N GLU A 464 -30.55 -16.34 -9.19
CA GLU A 464 -31.81 -15.82 -9.73
C GLU A 464 -31.75 -14.30 -9.96
N LEU A 465 -30.86 -13.58 -9.26
CA LEU A 465 -30.62 -12.15 -9.47
C LEU A 465 -30.03 -11.84 -10.86
N PHE A 466 -29.47 -12.83 -11.55
CA PHE A 466 -28.78 -12.67 -12.82
C PHE A 466 -29.48 -13.37 -13.99
N GLY A 467 -30.64 -13.99 -13.74
CA GLY A 467 -31.45 -14.72 -14.71
C GLY A 467 -31.57 -16.22 -14.39
N GLU A 468 -32.00 -16.99 -15.39
CA GLU A 468 -32.30 -18.41 -15.22
C GLU A 468 -31.02 -19.23 -14.95
N PRO A 469 -30.98 -20.07 -13.90
CA PRO A 469 -29.76 -20.80 -13.48
C PRO A 469 -29.09 -21.60 -14.60
N TYR A 470 -29.86 -22.33 -15.41
CA TYR A 470 -29.30 -23.15 -16.49
C TYR A 470 -28.64 -22.30 -17.59
N LYS A 471 -29.21 -21.12 -17.91
CA LYS A 471 -28.62 -20.19 -18.88
C LYS A 471 -27.29 -19.66 -18.36
N ILE A 472 -27.19 -19.37 -17.07
CA ILE A 472 -25.96 -18.86 -16.46
C ILE A 472 -24.88 -19.95 -16.42
N GLU A 473 -25.24 -21.15 -15.96
CA GLU A 473 -24.34 -22.31 -15.89
C GLU A 473 -23.78 -22.69 -17.26
N SER A 474 -24.59 -22.60 -18.33
CA SER A 474 -24.17 -22.89 -19.70
C SER A 474 -23.04 -21.97 -20.22
N ARG A 475 -22.87 -20.78 -19.63
CA ARG A 475 -21.82 -19.82 -20.00
C ARG A 475 -20.44 -20.22 -19.49
N LYS A 476 -20.31 -21.24 -18.64
CA LYS A 476 -19.01 -21.71 -18.15
C LYS A 476 -18.07 -22.08 -19.28
N THR A 477 -16.82 -21.63 -19.15
CA THR A 477 -15.74 -21.94 -20.09
C THR A 477 -14.52 -22.47 -19.35
N GLY A 478 -13.65 -23.17 -20.09
CA GLY A 478 -12.39 -23.70 -19.55
C GLY A 478 -12.58 -24.57 -18.30
N TYR A 479 -11.72 -24.37 -17.30
CA TYR A 479 -11.72 -25.18 -16.08
C TYR A 479 -12.90 -24.86 -15.13
N LEU A 480 -13.72 -23.85 -15.41
CA LEU A 480 -14.94 -23.61 -14.63
C LEU A 480 -15.97 -24.73 -14.82
N ARG A 481 -15.95 -25.41 -15.97
CA ARG A 481 -16.85 -26.54 -16.29
C ARG A 481 -16.56 -27.79 -15.45
N ILE A 482 -15.34 -27.93 -14.95
CA ILE A 482 -14.90 -29.10 -14.17
C ILE A 482 -14.94 -28.83 -12.67
N ILE A 483 -15.55 -27.73 -12.23
CA ILE A 483 -15.79 -27.47 -10.81
C ILE A 483 -16.86 -28.45 -10.33
N GLU A 484 -16.46 -29.30 -9.38
CA GLU A 484 -17.32 -30.33 -8.80
C GLU A 484 -18.04 -29.80 -7.56
N GLN A 485 -17.35 -28.97 -6.77
CA GLN A 485 -17.85 -28.50 -5.49
C GLN A 485 -17.32 -27.12 -5.12
N ILE A 486 -18.18 -26.30 -4.52
CA ILE A 486 -17.82 -25.08 -3.80
C ILE A 486 -18.41 -25.18 -2.39
N ILE A 487 -17.57 -25.20 -1.37
CA ILE A 487 -17.99 -25.27 0.04
C ILE A 487 -17.32 -24.18 0.88
N PRO A 488 -17.98 -23.68 1.94
CA PRO A 488 -17.32 -22.76 2.85
C PRO A 488 -16.07 -23.39 3.46
N SER A 489 -14.96 -22.66 3.42
CA SER A 489 -13.71 -23.14 4.01
C SER A 489 -13.82 -23.19 5.53
N SER A 490 -13.25 -24.24 6.13
CA SER A 490 -13.19 -24.46 7.58
C SER A 490 -12.11 -23.63 8.28
N PHE A 491 -11.37 -22.79 7.55
CA PHE A 491 -10.39 -21.88 8.14
C PHE A 491 -11.07 -20.81 8.99
N LYS A 492 -10.70 -20.79 10.29
CA LYS A 492 -10.99 -19.72 11.25
C LYS A 492 -10.20 -18.46 10.93
#